data_AF-K7KID9-F1
#
_entry.id   AF-K7KID9-F1
#
_cell.length_a   1.000
_cell.length_b   1.000
_cell.length_c   1.000
_cell.angle_alpha   90.00
_cell.angle_beta   90.00
_cell.angle_gamma   90.00
#
_symmetry.space_group_name_H-M   'P 1'
#
loop_
_entity.id
_entity.type
_entity.pdbx_description
1 polymer ?
#
loop_
_entity_poly.entity_id
_entity_poly.type
_entity_poly.pdbx_seq_one_letter_code
_entity_poly.pdbx_strand_id
1 'polypeptide(L)'
;MTVTLNAYNVVAARCAAEYLEMTEDVDRGNLVLKIEVFLNSSIFCRWKDSIIVLQTSKSLLPWSEDLKIVGRCIDSIASKTSVDPAYITWSYTYNRKLTEPDKIVEDKMTFLEKIESVPEDWWVEDICELDIDLYKRVMVAVKSKGRMDGVVIGEALKTYALRWIPDSVDTLVSDANTLRTKAVVQTIVCLLSYDHGIGCPCSFLLKLLRVAILVGINESSREELMKSISLKLDEACVKDLLIPARSLQITTYDVHLVQGILNQYMNHEKGSCGMEVVEEKHGGEDKYILARRSLLNVGKLVDGYLGEIAHDPNLGLSSFVDLSQSIPDFARPNHDGLYRAIDIYLKEHPNLTKAERKKLCGLMDVRKLTAGASVHAAQNERLPLRVIVQVLFFDQVRSSISFRTPGNNSARDPLCSPMNRDEGCETTAGDSCQAALKNQMSHLRIKDGELHKNGKLGKKNSKNNKSDIQLLPSRSRRIFDKLWSVRKGHGENRSSETSGSSSSPTSLGQGDTKSYGLSLRHKRHSIS
;
A
#
# COMPACT_ATOMS: atom_id res chain seq x y z
N MET A 1 39.92 -22.96 -27.91
CA MET A 1 39.02 -21.88 -27.48
C MET A 1 39.03 -21.83 -25.96
N THR A 2 39.40 -20.72 -25.33
CA THR A 2 39.33 -20.56 -23.87
C THR A 2 37.95 -20.08 -23.47
N VAL A 3 37.23 -20.85 -22.66
CA VAL A 3 35.92 -20.45 -22.11
C VAL A 3 36.12 -19.96 -20.69
N THR A 4 35.87 -18.68 -20.45
CA THR A 4 35.91 -18.11 -19.08
C THR A 4 34.59 -18.37 -18.38
N LEU A 5 34.62 -19.05 -17.24
CA LEU A 5 33.44 -19.28 -16.41
C LEU A 5 33.08 -18.02 -15.62
N ASN A 6 31.79 -17.68 -15.60
CA ASN A 6 31.22 -16.56 -14.86
C ASN A 6 29.77 -16.88 -14.46
N ALA A 7 29.12 -15.96 -13.74
CA ALA A 7 27.75 -16.16 -13.26
C ALA A 7 26.70 -16.41 -14.37
N TYR A 8 26.96 -15.95 -15.61
CA TYR A 8 26.01 -16.09 -16.71
C TYR A 8 26.09 -17.44 -17.44
N ASN A 9 27.23 -18.14 -17.37
CA ASN A 9 27.44 -19.38 -18.13
C ASN A 9 27.74 -20.61 -17.25
N VAL A 10 28.04 -20.43 -15.96
CA VAL A 10 28.46 -21.52 -15.08
C VAL A 10 27.40 -22.62 -14.94
N VAL A 11 26.11 -22.29 -14.93
CA VAL A 11 25.04 -23.29 -14.83
C VAL A 11 25.00 -24.17 -16.08
N ALA A 12 25.06 -23.57 -17.26
CA ALA A 12 25.10 -24.29 -18.52
C ALA A 12 26.33 -25.18 -18.61
N ALA A 13 27.49 -24.66 -18.21
CA ALA A 13 28.73 -25.43 -18.16
C ALA A 13 28.63 -26.62 -17.18
N ARG A 14 28.04 -26.42 -16.00
CA ARG A 14 27.86 -27.48 -15.00
C ARG A 14 26.91 -28.57 -15.49
N CYS A 15 25.81 -28.19 -16.14
CA CYS A 15 24.83 -29.09 -16.74
C CYS A 15 25.45 -29.91 -17.89
N ALA A 16 26.20 -29.26 -18.78
CA ALA A 16 26.88 -29.94 -19.87
C ALA A 16 27.97 -30.89 -19.37
N ALA A 17 28.74 -30.49 -18.35
CA ALA A 17 29.76 -31.34 -17.74
C ALA A 17 29.17 -32.60 -17.10
N GLU A 18 27.99 -32.49 -16.46
CA GLU A 18 27.27 -33.65 -15.94
C GLU A 18 26.82 -34.59 -17.06
N TYR A 19 26.18 -34.04 -18.10
CA TYR A 19 25.66 -34.83 -19.21
C TYR A 19 26.74 -35.58 -19.98
N LEU A 20 27.94 -35.00 -20.07
CA LEU A 20 29.10 -35.60 -20.71
C LEU A 20 29.90 -36.50 -19.76
N GLU A 21 29.41 -36.74 -18.54
CA GLU A 21 30.07 -37.57 -17.52
C GLU A 21 31.51 -37.14 -17.26
N MET A 22 31.78 -35.83 -17.30
CA MET A 22 33.11 -35.26 -17.02
C MET A 22 33.35 -35.23 -15.50
N THR A 23 33.36 -36.40 -14.88
CA THR A 23 33.54 -36.64 -13.44
C THR A 23 34.98 -37.07 -13.13
N GLU A 24 35.40 -36.95 -11.87
CA GLU A 24 36.75 -37.39 -11.46
C GLU A 24 36.95 -38.91 -11.57
N ASP A 25 35.87 -39.69 -11.66
CA ASP A 25 35.93 -41.14 -11.85
C ASP A 25 36.37 -41.51 -13.28
N VAL A 26 36.13 -40.61 -14.24
CA VAL A 26 36.51 -40.81 -15.64
C VAL A 26 37.95 -40.32 -15.90
N ASP A 27 38.31 -39.13 -15.43
CA ASP A 27 39.67 -38.59 -15.51
C ASP A 27 39.89 -37.51 -14.43
N ARG A 28 41.14 -37.36 -13.97
CA ARG A 28 41.49 -36.40 -12.91
C ARG A 28 41.44 -34.96 -13.42
N GLY A 29 40.87 -34.07 -12.62
CA GLY A 29 40.76 -32.66 -12.97
C GLY A 29 39.72 -32.41 -14.05
N ASN A 30 38.68 -33.24 -14.06
CA ASN A 30 37.56 -33.13 -14.96
C ASN A 30 36.65 -31.95 -14.60
N LEU A 31 35.78 -31.58 -15.54
CA LEU A 31 35.13 -30.28 -15.51
C LEU A 31 34.13 -30.15 -14.36
N VAL A 32 33.47 -31.24 -13.94
CA VAL A 32 32.52 -31.21 -12.82
C VAL A 32 33.19 -30.72 -11.54
N LEU A 33 34.33 -31.28 -11.14
CA LEU A 33 35.03 -30.87 -9.92
C LEU A 33 35.52 -29.43 -10.01
N LYS A 34 36.11 -29.03 -11.16
CA LYS A 34 36.60 -27.66 -11.36
C LYS A 34 35.47 -26.62 -11.26
N ILE A 35 34.32 -26.91 -11.87
CA ILE A 35 33.15 -26.03 -11.77
C ILE A 35 32.60 -26.01 -10.35
N GLU A 36 32.56 -27.15 -9.66
CA GLU A 36 32.10 -27.24 -8.28
C GLU A 36 32.97 -26.41 -7.32
N VAL A 37 34.29 -26.44 -7.49
CA VAL A 37 35.22 -25.57 -6.74
C VAL A 37 34.97 -24.11 -7.07
N PHE A 38 34.78 -23.75 -8.34
CA PHE A 38 34.49 -22.37 -8.75
C PHE A 38 33.16 -21.85 -8.18
N LEU A 39 32.12 -22.68 -8.21
CA LEU A 39 30.80 -22.38 -7.65
C LEU A 39 30.92 -22.07 -6.14
N ASN A 40 31.60 -22.93 -5.37
CA ASN A 40 31.79 -22.74 -3.93
C ASN A 40 32.67 -21.55 -3.56
N SER A 41 33.79 -21.37 -4.25
CA SER A 41 34.80 -20.37 -3.90
C SER A 41 34.50 -18.97 -4.40
N SER A 42 33.72 -18.84 -5.48
CA SER A 42 33.52 -17.57 -6.18
C SER A 42 32.05 -17.15 -6.24
N ILE A 43 31.20 -18.00 -6.85
CA ILE A 43 29.80 -17.65 -7.12
C ILE A 43 29.01 -17.50 -5.83
N PHE A 44 29.02 -18.52 -4.98
CA PHE A 44 28.24 -18.52 -3.74
C PHE A 44 28.79 -17.58 -2.66
N CYS A 45 30.02 -17.10 -2.80
CA CYS A 45 30.55 -16.07 -1.91
C CYS A 45 30.06 -14.67 -2.30
N ARG A 46 29.67 -14.44 -3.56
CA ARG A 46 29.31 -13.11 -4.08
C ARG A 46 27.80 -12.93 -4.20
N TRP A 47 27.32 -11.80 -3.70
CA TRP A 47 25.89 -11.43 -3.67
C TRP A 47 25.27 -11.45 -5.08
N LYS A 48 25.75 -10.58 -5.97
CA LYS A 48 25.20 -10.44 -7.33
C LYS A 48 25.38 -11.69 -8.18
N ASP A 49 26.51 -12.38 -8.06
CA ASP A 49 26.77 -13.61 -8.81
C ASP A 49 25.78 -14.71 -8.41
N SER A 50 25.44 -14.84 -7.11
CA SER A 50 24.42 -15.79 -6.66
C SER A 50 23.03 -15.49 -7.25
N ILE A 51 22.66 -14.21 -7.39
CA ILE A 51 21.38 -13.78 -7.99
C ILE A 51 21.35 -14.07 -9.50
N ILE A 52 22.44 -13.74 -10.21
CA ILE A 52 22.55 -13.99 -11.65
C ILE A 52 22.51 -15.50 -11.95
N VAL A 53 23.23 -16.31 -11.16
CA VAL A 53 23.19 -17.78 -11.31
C VAL A 53 21.79 -18.33 -11.05
N LEU A 54 21.08 -17.80 -10.06
CA LEU A 54 19.68 -18.17 -9.80
C LEU A 54 18.74 -17.80 -10.95
N GLN A 55 18.92 -16.64 -11.60
CA GLN A 55 18.13 -16.25 -12.77
C GLN A 55 18.42 -17.16 -13.97
N THR A 56 19.70 -17.45 -14.23
CA THR A 56 20.12 -18.29 -15.37
C THR A 56 19.81 -19.77 -15.20
N SER A 57 19.63 -20.25 -13.95
CA SER A 57 19.25 -21.64 -13.70
C SER A 57 17.86 -22.00 -14.20
N LYS A 58 16.96 -21.01 -14.34
CA LYS A 58 15.57 -21.22 -14.77
C LYS A 58 15.46 -21.85 -16.16
N SER A 59 16.34 -21.48 -17.09
CA SER A 59 16.33 -22.03 -18.47
C SER A 59 16.86 -23.47 -18.56
N LEU A 60 17.39 -24.02 -17.47
CA LEU A 60 18.05 -25.33 -17.41
C LEU A 60 17.36 -26.29 -16.41
N LEU A 61 16.12 -25.98 -16.01
CA LEU A 61 15.32 -26.91 -15.23
C LEU A 61 14.94 -28.14 -16.07
N PRO A 62 14.92 -29.36 -15.49
CA PRO A 62 15.12 -29.67 -14.08
C PRO A 62 16.58 -29.85 -13.65
N TRP A 63 17.54 -29.92 -14.58
CA TRP A 63 18.93 -30.30 -14.27
C TRP A 63 19.61 -29.37 -13.27
N SER A 64 19.38 -28.06 -13.36
CA SER A 64 19.93 -27.11 -12.40
C SER A 64 19.41 -27.32 -10.97
N GLU A 65 18.21 -27.88 -10.81
CA GLU A 65 17.61 -28.27 -9.54
C GLU A 65 18.21 -29.59 -9.03
N ASP A 66 18.30 -30.61 -9.89
CA ASP A 66 18.86 -31.92 -9.56
C ASP A 66 20.33 -31.81 -9.12
N LEU A 67 21.07 -30.90 -9.77
CA LEU A 67 22.45 -30.54 -9.43
C LEU A 67 22.57 -29.64 -8.19
N LYS A 68 21.46 -29.34 -7.52
CA LYS A 68 21.37 -28.54 -6.28
C LYS A 68 21.89 -27.10 -6.42
N ILE A 69 22.06 -26.58 -7.63
CA ILE A 69 22.58 -25.23 -7.88
C ILE A 69 21.56 -24.21 -7.37
N VAL A 70 20.28 -24.43 -7.67
CA VAL A 70 19.17 -23.53 -7.28
C VAL A 70 19.09 -23.40 -5.76
N GLY A 71 19.06 -24.53 -5.03
CA GLY A 71 19.01 -24.54 -3.57
C GLY A 71 20.19 -23.82 -2.93
N ARG A 72 21.42 -24.05 -3.43
CA ARG A 72 22.64 -23.38 -2.93
C ARG A 72 22.64 -21.88 -3.20
N CYS A 73 22.13 -21.43 -4.34
CA CYS A 73 21.95 -20.00 -4.61
C CYS A 73 20.99 -19.38 -3.58
N ILE A 74 19.84 -20.02 -3.35
CA ILE A 74 18.83 -19.55 -2.40
C ILE A 74 19.40 -19.47 -0.99
N ASP A 75 20.10 -20.51 -0.54
CA ASP A 75 20.73 -20.54 0.79
C ASP A 75 21.82 -19.46 0.94
N SER A 76 22.63 -19.24 -0.11
CA SER A 76 23.63 -18.18 -0.18
C SER A 76 22.98 -16.79 -0.04
N ILE A 77 21.94 -16.53 -0.82
CA ILE A 77 21.20 -15.26 -0.82
C ILE A 77 20.56 -15.04 0.55
N ALA A 78 19.78 -16.01 1.04
CA ALA A 78 19.10 -15.92 2.33
C ALA A 78 20.09 -15.69 3.48
N SER A 79 21.23 -16.39 3.49
CA SER A 79 22.25 -16.21 4.54
C SER A 79 22.91 -14.83 4.49
N LYS A 80 23.10 -14.24 3.30
CA LYS A 80 23.64 -12.89 3.15
C LYS A 80 22.66 -11.81 3.59
N THR A 81 21.35 -12.02 3.43
CA THR A 81 20.37 -11.03 3.93
C THR A 81 20.48 -10.84 5.44
N SER A 82 20.90 -11.86 6.20
CA SER A 82 21.03 -11.80 7.65
C SER A 82 22.36 -11.21 8.15
N VAL A 83 23.20 -10.67 7.26
CA VAL A 83 24.46 -10.03 7.65
C VAL A 83 24.15 -8.61 8.10
N ASP A 84 24.62 -8.26 9.29
CA ASP A 84 24.49 -6.90 9.84
C ASP A 84 25.05 -5.88 8.84
N PRO A 85 24.29 -4.82 8.50
CA PRO A 85 24.70 -3.82 7.52
C PRO A 85 26.09 -3.23 7.74
N ALA A 86 26.59 -3.19 8.98
CA ALA A 86 27.93 -2.73 9.30
C ALA A 86 29.06 -3.56 8.67
N TYR A 87 28.81 -4.82 8.33
CA TYR A 87 29.81 -5.75 7.77
C TYR A 87 29.69 -5.93 6.24
N ILE A 88 28.84 -5.16 5.59
CA ILE A 88 28.61 -5.30 4.15
C ILE A 88 29.75 -4.64 3.38
N THR A 89 30.51 -5.47 2.69
CA THR A 89 31.67 -5.06 1.88
C THR A 89 31.47 -5.29 0.39
N TRP A 90 30.35 -5.91 0.00
CA TRP A 90 30.01 -6.19 -1.41
C TRP A 90 29.05 -5.15 -1.99
N SER A 91 29.06 -5.04 -3.32
CA SER A 91 28.16 -4.15 -4.04
C SER A 91 26.69 -4.61 -3.99
N TYR A 92 25.79 -3.67 -3.78
CA TYR A 92 24.33 -3.86 -3.84
C TYR A 92 23.68 -2.71 -4.63
N THR A 93 22.44 -2.90 -5.07
CA THR A 93 21.67 -1.86 -5.77
C THR A 93 20.70 -1.20 -4.79
N TYR A 94 20.67 0.13 -4.72
CA TYR A 94 19.75 0.86 -3.84
C TYR A 94 19.30 2.19 -4.45
N ASN A 95 18.04 2.24 -4.91
CA ASN A 95 17.48 3.42 -5.59
C ASN A 95 16.42 4.17 -4.77
N ARG A 96 16.02 3.66 -3.59
CA ARG A 96 14.82 4.15 -2.88
C ARG A 96 14.95 5.54 -2.26
N LYS A 97 16.16 6.00 -1.92
CA LYS A 97 16.40 7.36 -1.41
C LYS A 97 16.14 8.48 -2.44
N LEU A 98 15.84 8.14 -3.69
CA LEU A 98 15.41 9.10 -4.72
C LEU A 98 13.88 9.37 -4.71
N THR A 99 13.13 8.77 -3.79
CA THR A 99 11.65 8.71 -3.82
C THR A 99 10.95 9.67 -2.86
N GLU A 100 11.67 10.39 -1.98
CA GLU A 100 11.07 11.47 -1.18
C GLU A 100 10.77 12.69 -2.08
N PRO A 101 9.50 13.03 -2.34
CA PRO A 101 9.18 14.33 -2.93
C PRO A 101 9.27 15.40 -1.82
N ASP A 102 9.61 16.63 -2.20
CA ASP A 102 9.47 17.84 -1.37
C ASP A 102 10.52 18.10 -0.27
N LYS A 103 11.80 18.17 -0.68
CA LYS A 103 12.71 19.25 -0.24
C LYS A 103 13.67 19.66 -1.37
N ILE A 104 13.15 20.25 -2.45
CA ILE A 104 13.98 21.08 -3.35
C ILE A 104 14.03 22.48 -2.73
N VAL A 105 14.72 22.58 -1.60
CA VAL A 105 15.23 23.84 -1.05
C VAL A 105 16.74 23.64 -1.00
N GLU A 106 17.43 24.38 -1.85
CA GLU A 106 18.88 24.68 -1.84
C GLU A 106 19.76 23.86 -0.90
N ASP A 107 20.03 22.59 -1.23
CA ASP A 107 21.21 21.92 -0.69
C ASP A 107 21.74 20.80 -1.61
N LYS A 108 21.83 21.08 -2.92
CA LYS A 108 22.29 20.08 -3.91
C LYS A 108 23.73 19.57 -3.69
N MET A 109 24.45 20.06 -2.68
CA MET A 109 25.84 19.67 -2.41
C MET A 109 26.03 18.82 -1.13
N THR A 110 25.12 18.83 -0.16
CA THR A 110 25.29 18.08 1.12
C THR A 110 24.57 16.71 1.16
N PHE A 111 23.57 16.48 0.30
CA PHE A 111 22.76 15.25 0.37
C PHE A 111 23.51 13.96 0.00
N LEU A 112 24.65 14.07 -0.71
CA LEU A 112 25.47 12.91 -1.09
C LEU A 112 26.38 12.41 0.04
N GLU A 113 26.67 13.24 1.05
CA GLU A 113 27.58 12.88 2.15
C GLU A 113 26.88 12.12 3.30
N LYS A 114 25.55 11.95 3.27
CA LYS A 114 24.77 11.35 4.38
C LYS A 114 24.48 9.86 4.26
N ILE A 115 25.12 9.13 3.33
CA ILE A 115 25.04 7.65 3.28
C ILE A 115 26.37 7.08 3.78
N GLU A 116 26.71 7.34 5.04
CA GLU A 116 27.86 6.69 5.68
C GLU A 116 27.54 5.24 6.10
N SER A 117 26.26 4.90 6.32
CA SER A 117 25.84 3.55 6.69
C SER A 117 24.99 2.87 5.62
N VAL A 118 25.24 1.57 5.45
CA VAL A 118 24.45 0.69 4.59
C VAL A 118 23.03 0.56 5.17
N PRO A 119 21.96 0.75 4.37
CA PRO A 119 20.58 0.60 4.86
C PRO A 119 20.27 -0.84 5.28
N GLU A 120 19.38 -1.04 6.26
CA GLU A 120 18.90 -2.37 6.69
C GLU A 120 18.28 -3.19 5.55
N ASP A 121 17.69 -2.50 4.58
CA ASP A 121 16.96 -3.05 3.45
C ASP A 121 17.77 -3.03 2.13
N TRP A 122 19.10 -2.97 2.23
CA TRP A 122 20.05 -2.89 1.10
C TRP A 122 19.86 -3.96 0.01
N TRP A 123 19.38 -5.15 0.37
CA TRP A 123 19.24 -6.33 -0.50
C TRP A 123 17.95 -6.35 -1.33
N VAL A 124 16.96 -5.54 -0.94
CA VAL A 124 15.58 -5.65 -1.45
C VAL A 124 15.49 -5.43 -2.97
N GLU A 125 16.16 -4.40 -3.49
CA GLU A 125 16.04 -4.02 -4.90
C GLU A 125 16.63 -5.08 -5.84
N ASP A 126 17.75 -5.69 -5.44
CA ASP A 126 18.43 -6.73 -6.20
C ASP A 126 17.56 -7.99 -6.28
N ILE A 127 16.98 -8.44 -5.16
CA ILE A 127 16.11 -9.63 -5.20
C ILE A 127 14.79 -9.38 -5.93
N CYS A 128 14.33 -8.12 -6.02
CA CYS A 128 13.12 -7.79 -6.76
C CYS A 128 13.28 -7.93 -8.28
N GLU A 129 14.48 -8.21 -8.78
CA GLU A 129 14.75 -8.56 -10.19
C GLU A 129 14.45 -10.03 -10.50
N LEU A 130 14.29 -10.87 -9.46
CA LEU A 130 13.89 -12.26 -9.63
C LEU A 130 12.46 -12.34 -10.16
N ASP A 131 12.18 -13.34 -11.00
CA ASP A 131 10.82 -13.67 -11.36
C ASP A 131 10.06 -14.28 -10.17
N ILE A 132 8.74 -14.37 -10.31
CA ILE A 132 7.83 -14.71 -9.22
C ILE A 132 8.15 -16.02 -8.49
N ASP A 133 8.53 -17.06 -9.22
CA ASP A 133 8.78 -18.38 -8.63
C ASP A 133 10.08 -18.36 -7.81
N LEU A 134 11.13 -17.74 -8.36
CA LEU A 134 12.42 -17.60 -7.69
C LEU A 134 12.32 -16.64 -6.50
N TYR A 135 11.63 -15.51 -6.65
CA TYR A 135 11.38 -14.55 -5.57
C TYR A 135 10.67 -15.22 -4.40
N LYS A 136 9.60 -16.00 -4.67
CA LYS A 136 8.88 -16.75 -3.64
C LYS A 136 9.82 -17.68 -2.87
N ARG A 137 10.64 -18.47 -3.57
CA ARG A 137 11.57 -19.42 -2.94
C ARG A 137 12.63 -18.73 -2.10
N VAL A 138 13.19 -17.62 -2.59
CA VAL A 138 14.14 -16.80 -1.83
C VAL A 138 13.49 -16.23 -0.58
N MET A 139 12.30 -15.63 -0.69
CA MET A 139 11.61 -15.05 0.46
C MET A 139 11.20 -16.10 1.50
N VAL A 140 10.79 -17.30 1.09
CA VAL A 140 10.54 -18.42 2.01
C VAL A 140 11.82 -18.77 2.78
N ALA A 141 12.97 -18.86 2.10
CA ALA A 141 14.24 -19.16 2.75
C ALA A 141 14.72 -18.03 3.70
N VAL A 142 14.52 -16.76 3.31
CA VAL A 142 14.80 -15.60 4.18
C VAL A 142 13.95 -15.66 5.45
N LYS A 143 12.63 -15.90 5.30
CA LYS A 143 11.72 -16.05 6.45
C LYS A 143 12.08 -17.24 7.34
N SER A 144 12.41 -18.40 6.76
CA SER A 144 12.75 -19.61 7.53
C SER A 144 14.04 -19.48 8.34
N LYS A 145 14.95 -18.57 7.96
CA LYS A 145 16.16 -18.28 8.74
C LYS A 145 15.84 -17.52 10.03
N GLY A 146 14.72 -16.79 10.11
CA GLY A 146 14.24 -16.14 11.33
C GLY A 146 15.11 -15.01 11.88
N ARG A 147 16.04 -14.47 11.09
CA ARG A 147 17.01 -13.43 11.53
C ARG A 147 16.67 -12.02 11.03
N MET A 148 15.68 -11.90 10.16
CA MET A 148 15.34 -10.63 9.51
C MET A 148 14.15 -9.98 10.21
N ASP A 149 14.22 -8.67 10.43
CA ASP A 149 13.10 -7.88 10.96
C ASP A 149 11.88 -7.99 10.02
N GLY A 150 10.71 -8.20 10.61
CA GLY A 150 9.44 -8.20 9.90
C GLY A 150 9.23 -6.94 9.06
N VAL A 151 9.63 -5.76 9.54
CA VAL A 151 9.50 -4.49 8.80
C VAL A 151 10.30 -4.52 7.49
N VAL A 152 11.52 -5.05 7.52
CA VAL A 152 12.37 -5.17 6.32
C VAL A 152 11.78 -6.20 5.34
N ILE A 153 11.23 -7.31 5.85
CA ILE A 153 10.47 -8.27 5.04
C ILE A 153 9.26 -7.59 4.39
N GLY A 154 8.51 -6.79 5.14
CA GLY A 154 7.33 -6.08 4.64
C GLY A 154 7.67 -5.09 3.53
N GLU A 155 8.77 -4.38 3.70
CA GLU A 155 9.29 -3.46 2.68
C GLU A 155 9.80 -4.21 1.43
N ALA A 156 10.36 -5.41 1.58
CA ALA A 156 10.71 -6.27 0.46
C ALA A 156 9.49 -6.71 -0.36
N LEU A 157 8.42 -7.13 0.32
CA LEU A 157 7.15 -7.53 -0.31
C LEU A 157 6.46 -6.35 -1.00
N LYS A 158 6.44 -5.19 -0.35
CA LYS A 158 5.92 -3.94 -0.91
C LYS A 158 6.69 -3.51 -2.15
N THR A 159 8.02 -3.49 -2.09
CA THR A 159 8.86 -3.11 -3.23
C THR A 159 8.64 -4.06 -4.42
N TYR A 160 8.52 -5.36 -4.15
CA TYR A 160 8.21 -6.34 -5.19
C TYR A 160 6.82 -6.11 -5.80
N ALA A 161 5.81 -5.85 -4.98
CA ALA A 161 4.46 -5.50 -5.45
C ALA A 161 4.49 -4.27 -6.38
N LEU A 162 5.11 -3.19 -5.94
CA LEU A 162 5.19 -1.93 -6.68
C LEU A 162 5.92 -2.08 -8.03
N ARG A 163 6.86 -3.03 -8.11
CA ARG A 163 7.60 -3.31 -9.34
C ARG A 163 6.79 -4.13 -10.35
N TRP A 164 6.01 -5.11 -9.87
CA TRP A 164 5.39 -6.12 -10.73
C TRP A 164 3.88 -5.98 -10.90
N ILE A 165 3.21 -5.18 -10.06
CA ILE A 165 1.77 -4.87 -10.17
C ILE A 165 1.61 -3.55 -10.93
N PRO A 166 0.80 -3.50 -12.01
CA PRO A 166 0.50 -2.26 -12.71
C PRO A 166 -0.23 -1.22 -11.84
N ASP A 167 0.12 0.06 -12.00
CA ASP A 167 -0.48 1.15 -11.20
C ASP A 167 -1.89 1.57 -11.66
N SER A 168 -2.19 1.40 -12.95
CA SER A 168 -3.45 1.86 -13.55
C SER A 168 -4.50 0.76 -13.56
N VAL A 169 -5.72 1.10 -13.16
CA VAL A 169 -6.89 0.20 -13.21
C VAL A 169 -7.07 -0.41 -14.60
N ASP A 170 -6.95 0.38 -15.67
CA ASP A 170 -7.13 -0.10 -17.05
C ASP A 170 -6.13 -1.21 -17.40
N THR A 171 -4.88 -1.08 -16.95
CA THR A 171 -3.84 -2.09 -17.17
C THR A 171 -4.03 -3.32 -16.29
N LEU A 172 -4.61 -3.16 -15.09
CA LEU A 172 -4.92 -4.26 -14.17
C LEU A 172 -6.06 -5.14 -14.67
N VAL A 173 -7.07 -4.53 -15.31
CA VAL A 173 -8.28 -5.21 -15.81
C VAL A 173 -8.06 -5.82 -17.20
N SER A 174 -6.99 -5.42 -17.92
CA SER A 174 -6.64 -6.04 -19.20
C SER A 174 -6.25 -7.52 -19.03
N ASP A 175 -6.95 -8.40 -19.76
CA ASP A 175 -6.76 -9.86 -19.73
C ASP A 175 -5.29 -10.31 -19.78
N ALA A 176 -4.46 -9.60 -20.56
CA ALA A 176 -3.04 -9.93 -20.72
C ALA A 176 -2.24 -9.84 -19.41
N ASN A 177 -2.61 -8.93 -18.51
CA ASN A 177 -1.91 -8.71 -17.24
C ASN A 177 -2.64 -9.30 -16.04
N THR A 178 -3.94 -9.59 -16.15
CA THR A 178 -4.76 -10.12 -15.05
C THR A 178 -4.16 -11.39 -14.47
N LEU A 179 -3.78 -12.38 -15.30
CA LEU A 179 -3.22 -13.66 -14.83
C LEU A 179 -1.87 -13.48 -14.11
N ARG A 180 -0.99 -12.65 -14.67
CA ARG A 180 0.32 -12.36 -14.07
C ARG A 180 0.17 -11.62 -12.75
N THR A 181 -0.66 -10.58 -12.73
CA THR A 181 -0.93 -9.79 -11.53
C THR A 181 -1.58 -10.66 -10.46
N LYS A 182 -2.52 -11.52 -10.84
CA LYS A 182 -3.15 -12.49 -9.95
C LYS A 182 -2.11 -13.40 -9.29
N ALA A 183 -1.17 -13.94 -10.06
CA ALA A 183 -0.09 -14.76 -9.52
C ALA A 183 0.80 -13.97 -8.54
N VAL A 184 1.17 -12.72 -8.87
CA VAL A 184 1.97 -11.84 -7.99
C VAL A 184 1.24 -11.60 -6.67
N VAL A 185 -0.04 -11.21 -6.71
CA VAL A 185 -0.84 -10.97 -5.51
C VAL A 185 -0.97 -12.24 -4.67
N GLN A 186 -1.27 -13.40 -5.26
CA GLN A 186 -1.35 -14.68 -4.52
C GLN A 186 -0.01 -15.04 -3.86
N THR A 187 1.10 -14.79 -4.54
CA THR A 187 2.44 -15.05 -4.01
C THR A 187 2.73 -14.14 -2.81
N ILE A 188 2.41 -12.85 -2.91
CA ILE A 188 2.58 -11.91 -1.80
C ILE A 188 1.68 -12.30 -0.62
N VAL A 189 0.41 -12.59 -0.86
CA VAL A 189 -0.52 -13.04 0.20
C VAL A 189 0.01 -14.30 0.89
N CYS A 190 0.48 -15.29 0.13
CA CYS A 190 1.08 -16.50 0.67
C CYS A 190 2.32 -16.21 1.54
N LEU A 191 3.14 -15.23 1.15
CA LEU A 191 4.29 -14.80 1.94
C LEU A 191 3.86 -14.03 3.21
N LEU A 192 2.76 -13.27 3.17
CA LEU A 192 2.20 -12.57 4.33
C LEU A 192 1.58 -13.52 5.37
N SER A 193 1.01 -14.65 4.95
CA SER A 193 0.36 -15.61 5.87
C SER A 193 1.28 -16.15 6.98
N TYR A 194 2.59 -16.12 6.78
CA TYR A 194 3.57 -16.58 7.77
C TYR A 194 3.68 -15.69 9.01
N ASP A 195 3.39 -14.40 8.88
CA ASP A 195 3.54 -13.39 9.93
C ASP A 195 2.35 -12.43 10.02
N HIS A 196 1.22 -12.77 9.38
CA HIS A 196 0.04 -11.92 9.24
C HIS A 196 0.35 -10.48 8.77
N GLY A 197 1.43 -10.27 8.02
CA GLY A 197 1.82 -8.96 7.53
C GLY A 197 2.25 -7.97 8.63
N ILE A 198 2.76 -8.44 9.77
CA ILE A 198 3.26 -7.61 10.88
C ILE A 198 4.28 -6.55 10.42
N GLY A 199 5.05 -6.81 9.36
CA GLY A 199 5.99 -5.84 8.79
C GLY A 199 5.40 -4.82 7.82
N CYS A 200 4.20 -5.06 7.30
CA CYS A 200 3.63 -4.26 6.22
C CYS A 200 2.76 -3.11 6.75
N PRO A 201 2.84 -1.90 6.17
CA PRO A 201 1.92 -0.82 6.54
C PRO A 201 0.48 -1.17 6.13
N CYS A 202 -0.50 -0.80 6.96
CA CYS A 202 -1.91 -1.10 6.70
C CYS A 202 -2.41 -0.53 5.35
N SER A 203 -1.95 0.67 4.98
CA SER A 203 -2.25 1.29 3.68
C SER A 203 -1.81 0.44 2.48
N PHE A 204 -0.67 -0.26 2.59
CA PHE A 204 -0.23 -1.20 1.56
C PHE A 204 -1.13 -2.43 1.48
N LEU A 205 -1.50 -3.02 2.62
CA LEU A 205 -2.39 -4.18 2.67
C LEU A 205 -3.77 -3.86 2.08
N LEU A 206 -4.33 -2.67 2.40
CA LEU A 206 -5.59 -2.18 1.83
C LEU A 206 -5.48 -1.94 0.31
N LYS A 207 -4.38 -1.33 -0.16
CA LYS A 207 -4.09 -1.19 -1.60
C LYS A 207 -3.98 -2.57 -2.29
N LEU A 208 -3.32 -3.53 -1.66
CA LEU A 208 -3.21 -4.90 -2.17
C LEU A 208 -4.58 -5.59 -2.24
N LEU A 209 -5.45 -5.37 -1.24
CA LEU A 209 -6.81 -5.92 -1.23
C LEU A 209 -7.66 -5.35 -2.37
N ARG A 210 -7.53 -4.05 -2.66
CA ARG A 210 -8.18 -3.43 -3.82
C ARG A 210 -7.76 -4.11 -5.12
N VAL A 211 -6.45 -4.30 -5.31
CA VAL A 211 -5.92 -5.01 -6.48
C VAL A 211 -6.43 -6.45 -6.53
N ALA A 212 -6.44 -7.16 -5.39
CA ALA A 212 -6.93 -8.53 -5.30
C ALA A 212 -8.40 -8.67 -5.73
N ILE A 213 -9.23 -7.71 -5.36
CA ILE A 213 -10.64 -7.65 -5.75
C ILE A 213 -10.78 -7.38 -7.25
N LEU A 214 -10.00 -6.44 -7.80
CA LEU A 214 -10.04 -6.07 -9.22
C LEU A 214 -9.62 -7.22 -10.14
N VAL A 215 -8.59 -7.99 -9.76
CA VAL A 215 -8.08 -9.12 -10.58
C VAL A 215 -8.77 -10.46 -10.30
N GLY A 216 -9.78 -10.49 -9.42
CA GLY A 216 -10.56 -11.69 -9.12
C GLY A 216 -9.75 -12.81 -8.44
N ILE A 217 -9.05 -12.47 -7.35
CA ILE A 217 -8.39 -13.44 -6.46
C ILE A 217 -9.45 -14.31 -5.75
N ASN A 218 -9.10 -15.56 -5.43
CA ASN A 218 -9.98 -16.48 -4.70
C ASN A 218 -10.31 -15.99 -3.29
N GLU A 219 -11.47 -16.38 -2.77
CA GLU A 219 -11.97 -15.91 -1.48
C GLU A 219 -11.02 -16.24 -0.31
N SER A 220 -10.37 -17.41 -0.30
CA SER A 220 -9.43 -17.77 0.78
C SER A 220 -8.24 -16.81 0.92
N SER A 221 -7.66 -16.36 -0.20
CA SER A 221 -6.56 -15.37 -0.15
C SER A 221 -7.07 -13.99 0.24
N ARG A 222 -8.32 -13.65 -0.12
CA ARG A 222 -8.95 -12.40 0.31
C ARG A 222 -9.20 -12.40 1.81
N GLU A 223 -9.71 -13.50 2.36
CA GLU A 223 -9.95 -13.68 3.78
C GLU A 223 -8.66 -13.56 4.60
N GLU A 224 -7.55 -14.17 4.14
CA GLU A 224 -6.26 -14.07 4.83
C GLU A 224 -5.69 -12.64 4.80
N LEU A 225 -5.91 -11.92 3.70
CA LEU A 225 -5.53 -10.51 3.60
C LEU A 225 -6.42 -9.63 4.48
N MET A 226 -7.73 -9.87 4.53
CA MET A 226 -8.66 -9.20 5.44
C MET A 226 -8.26 -9.43 6.90
N LYS A 227 -7.89 -10.67 7.26
CA LYS A 227 -7.39 -11.01 8.58
C LYS A 227 -6.15 -10.19 8.93
N SER A 228 -5.18 -10.13 8.01
CA SER A 228 -3.96 -9.32 8.18
C SER A 228 -4.27 -7.83 8.36
N ILE A 229 -5.19 -7.27 7.58
CA ILE A 229 -5.64 -5.86 7.70
C ILE A 229 -6.33 -5.62 9.04
N SER A 230 -7.18 -6.56 9.48
CA SER A 230 -7.93 -6.46 10.72
C SER A 230 -7.06 -6.53 11.98
N LEU A 231 -5.77 -6.87 11.88
CA LEU A 231 -4.83 -6.76 13.00
C LEU A 231 -4.15 -5.38 13.09
N LYS A 232 -4.33 -4.53 12.07
CA LYS A 232 -3.66 -3.23 11.91
C LYS A 232 -4.61 -2.11 11.51
N LEU A 233 -5.90 -2.31 11.75
CA LEU A 233 -6.92 -1.37 11.30
C LEU A 233 -6.76 0.01 11.94
N ASP A 234 -6.16 0.09 13.12
CA ASP A 234 -5.84 1.32 13.85
C ASP A 234 -4.75 2.18 13.18
N GLU A 235 -3.96 1.62 12.27
CA GLU A 235 -2.98 2.33 11.45
C GLU A 235 -3.58 2.90 10.15
N ALA A 236 -4.83 2.54 9.80
CA ALA A 236 -5.43 2.91 8.53
C ALA A 236 -5.91 4.37 8.51
N CYS A 237 -5.91 4.97 7.32
CA CYS A 237 -6.56 6.26 7.06
C CYS A 237 -7.92 6.04 6.37
N VAL A 238 -8.84 7.01 6.54
CA VAL A 238 -10.19 6.95 5.91
C VAL A 238 -10.10 6.73 4.39
N LYS A 239 -9.14 7.40 3.73
CA LYS A 239 -8.90 7.28 2.27
C LYS A 239 -8.57 5.84 1.83
N ASP A 240 -7.92 5.07 2.70
CA ASP A 240 -7.54 3.68 2.41
C ASP A 240 -8.73 2.72 2.51
N LEU A 241 -9.79 3.08 3.23
CA LEU A 241 -11.04 2.30 3.33
C LEU A 241 -12.03 2.57 2.19
N LEU A 242 -11.83 3.62 1.39
CA LEU A 242 -12.68 3.97 0.23
C LEU A 242 -12.46 3.01 -0.96
N ILE A 243 -12.85 1.75 -0.78
CA ILE A 243 -12.75 0.68 -1.79
C ILE A 243 -14.02 0.73 -2.66
N PRO A 244 -13.91 0.95 -3.98
CA PRO A 244 -15.08 0.99 -4.86
C PRO A 244 -15.86 -0.32 -4.86
N ALA A 245 -17.19 -0.23 -4.87
CA ALA A 245 -18.03 -1.42 -5.02
C ALA A 245 -17.87 -2.04 -6.42
N ARG A 246 -17.97 -3.37 -6.52
CA ARG A 246 -17.97 -4.07 -7.82
C ARG A 246 -19.13 -3.63 -8.73
N SER A 247 -20.27 -3.30 -8.11
CA SER A 247 -21.47 -2.83 -8.79
C SER A 247 -21.81 -1.43 -8.31
N LEU A 248 -21.27 -0.42 -9.02
CA LEU A 248 -21.51 1.00 -8.75
C LEU A 248 -23.00 1.41 -8.84
N GLN A 249 -23.87 0.52 -9.31
CA GLN A 249 -25.32 0.72 -9.34
C GLN A 249 -25.99 0.65 -7.96
N ILE A 250 -25.33 0.02 -6.98
CA ILE A 250 -25.90 -0.20 -5.63
C ILE A 250 -25.33 0.81 -4.64
N THR A 251 -24.00 0.90 -4.56
CA THR A 251 -23.28 1.86 -3.74
C THR A 251 -21.96 2.21 -4.41
N THR A 252 -21.41 3.36 -4.09
CA THR A 252 -20.11 3.84 -4.57
C THR A 252 -18.98 3.02 -3.97
N TYR A 253 -19.11 2.64 -2.69
CA TYR A 253 -18.09 1.92 -1.93
C TYR A 253 -18.60 0.56 -1.45
N ASP A 254 -17.67 -0.38 -1.27
CA ASP A 254 -17.95 -1.71 -0.72
C ASP A 254 -18.02 -1.65 0.82
N VAL A 255 -19.20 -1.26 1.33
CA VAL A 255 -19.45 -1.12 2.77
C VAL A 255 -19.40 -2.47 3.48
N HIS A 256 -19.85 -3.54 2.83
CA HIS A 256 -19.85 -4.89 3.42
C HIS A 256 -18.44 -5.43 3.63
N LEU A 257 -17.50 -5.11 2.73
CA LEU A 257 -16.10 -5.47 2.90
C LEU A 257 -15.50 -4.79 4.15
N VAL A 258 -15.70 -3.48 4.31
CA VAL A 258 -15.19 -2.74 5.48
C VAL A 258 -15.84 -3.23 6.76
N GLN A 259 -17.15 -3.52 6.74
CA GLN A 259 -17.85 -4.12 7.87
C GLN A 259 -17.26 -5.50 8.22
N GLY A 260 -16.91 -6.33 7.23
CA GLY A 260 -16.24 -7.61 7.43
C GLY A 260 -14.88 -7.48 8.11
N ILE A 261 -14.04 -6.54 7.65
CA ILE A 261 -12.74 -6.24 8.26
C ILE A 261 -12.92 -5.78 9.71
N LEU A 262 -13.89 -4.90 9.97
CA LEU A 262 -14.14 -4.37 11.30
C LEU A 262 -14.64 -5.45 12.27
N ASN A 263 -15.53 -6.33 11.80
CA ASN A 263 -16.00 -7.45 12.61
C ASN A 263 -14.86 -8.41 12.99
N GLN A 264 -13.92 -8.66 12.07
CA GLN A 264 -12.72 -9.44 12.38
C GLN A 264 -11.85 -8.73 13.43
N TYR A 265 -11.60 -7.43 13.29
CA TYR A 265 -10.85 -6.63 14.28
C TYR A 265 -11.48 -6.76 15.68
N MET A 266 -12.80 -6.60 15.77
CA MET A 266 -13.52 -6.69 17.05
C MET A 266 -13.51 -8.09 17.66
N ASN A 267 -13.52 -9.14 16.83
CA ASN A 267 -13.38 -10.52 17.32
C ASN A 267 -11.98 -10.78 17.87
N HIS A 268 -10.94 -10.18 17.28
CA HIS A 268 -9.56 -10.28 17.78
C HIS A 268 -9.36 -9.53 19.11
N GLU A 269 -9.90 -8.32 19.23
CA GLU A 269 -9.80 -7.52 20.46
C GLU A 269 -10.49 -8.19 21.66
N LYS A 270 -11.66 -8.81 21.45
CA LYS A 270 -12.36 -9.58 22.49
C LYS A 270 -11.54 -10.75 23.02
N GLY A 271 -10.70 -11.36 22.18
CA GLY A 271 -9.81 -12.45 22.58
C GLY A 271 -8.53 -11.99 23.30
N SER A 272 -8.01 -10.80 22.95
CA SER A 272 -6.77 -10.26 23.53
C SER A 272 -7.00 -9.52 24.85
N CYS A 273 -8.19 -8.97 25.02
CA CYS A 273 -8.66 -8.25 26.19
C CYS A 273 -9.80 -9.06 26.81
N GLY A 274 -9.45 -10.09 27.59
CA GLY A 274 -10.39 -10.78 28.48
C GLY A 274 -10.99 -9.74 29.41
N MET A 275 -12.13 -9.18 29.02
CA MET A 275 -12.80 -8.05 29.66
C MET A 275 -13.52 -8.47 30.96
N GLU A 276 -13.01 -9.52 31.61
CA GLU A 276 -13.37 -9.84 32.98
C GLU A 276 -12.42 -9.07 33.90
N VAL A 277 -13.03 -8.17 34.66
CA VAL A 277 -12.43 -7.35 35.70
C VAL A 277 -11.79 -8.27 36.75
N VAL A 278 -10.54 -8.66 36.53
CA VAL A 278 -9.66 -9.20 37.57
C VAL A 278 -8.50 -8.23 37.69
N GLU A 279 -8.45 -7.53 38.82
CA GLU A 279 -7.33 -6.68 39.22
C GLU A 279 -6.06 -7.52 39.38
N GLU A 280 -5.39 -7.88 38.28
CA GLU A 280 -4.01 -8.36 38.36
C GLU A 280 -3.08 -7.16 38.28
N LYS A 281 -2.79 -6.64 39.48
CA LYS A 281 -1.75 -5.65 39.73
C LYS A 281 -0.39 -6.24 39.36
N HIS A 282 0.39 -5.47 38.60
CA HIS A 282 1.81 -5.63 38.26
C HIS A 282 2.11 -6.42 36.95
N GLY A 283 1.80 -5.81 35.80
CA GLY A 283 2.37 -6.21 34.49
C GLY A 283 1.51 -5.95 33.25
N GLY A 284 0.20 -5.71 33.41
CA GLY A 284 -0.77 -5.62 32.30
C GLY A 284 -1.17 -4.21 31.83
N GLU A 285 -0.73 -3.15 32.52
CA GLU A 285 -1.20 -1.78 32.25
C GLU A 285 -0.83 -1.30 30.83
N ASP A 286 0.39 -1.58 30.37
CA ASP A 286 0.86 -1.13 29.05
C ASP A 286 0.06 -1.77 27.90
N LYS A 287 -0.22 -3.08 27.98
CA LYS A 287 -1.00 -3.79 26.96
C LYS A 287 -2.44 -3.25 26.90
N TYR A 288 -3.04 -3.00 28.05
CA TYR A 288 -4.39 -2.44 28.14
C TYR A 288 -4.45 -1.01 27.58
N ILE A 289 -3.46 -0.17 27.90
CA ILE A 289 -3.37 1.21 27.38
C ILE A 289 -3.21 1.19 25.85
N LEU A 290 -2.36 0.31 25.31
CA LEU A 290 -2.15 0.17 23.86
C LEU A 290 -3.42 -0.32 23.15
N ALA A 291 -4.07 -1.37 23.65
CA ALA A 291 -5.33 -1.88 23.11
C ALA A 291 -6.42 -0.79 23.11
N ARG A 292 -6.53 -0.05 24.23
CA ARG A 292 -7.46 1.08 24.33
C ARG A 292 -7.14 2.18 23.31
N ARG A 293 -5.87 2.54 23.12
CA ARG A 293 -5.46 3.53 22.13
C ARG A 293 -5.78 3.07 20.70
N SER A 294 -5.48 1.80 20.38
CA SER A 294 -5.79 1.18 19.09
C SER A 294 -7.28 1.27 18.78
N LEU A 295 -8.13 0.89 19.74
CA LEU A 295 -9.58 0.94 19.56
C LEU A 295 -10.13 2.37 19.44
N LEU A 296 -9.56 3.35 20.15
CA LEU A 296 -9.91 4.77 19.99
C LEU A 296 -9.59 5.28 18.57
N ASN A 297 -8.47 4.84 18.00
CA ASN A 297 -8.12 5.17 16.62
C ASN A 297 -9.11 4.54 15.64
N VAL A 298 -9.48 3.27 15.84
CA VAL A 298 -10.50 2.59 15.02
C VAL A 298 -11.86 3.28 15.14
N GLY A 299 -12.27 3.74 16.34
CA GLY A 299 -13.50 4.52 16.52
C GLY A 299 -13.51 5.80 15.69
N LYS A 300 -12.41 6.58 15.73
CA LYS A 300 -12.26 7.78 14.90
C LYS A 300 -12.24 7.47 13.40
N LEU A 301 -11.57 6.38 13.01
CA LEU A 301 -11.49 5.92 11.62
C LEU A 301 -12.88 5.57 11.08
N VAL A 302 -13.67 4.81 11.83
CA VAL A 302 -15.03 4.41 11.42
C VAL A 302 -15.96 5.60 11.38
N ASP A 303 -15.90 6.54 12.32
CA ASP A 303 -16.70 7.76 12.27
C ASP A 303 -16.30 8.65 11.06
N GLY A 304 -15.02 8.70 10.73
CA GLY A 304 -14.53 9.35 9.51
C GLY A 304 -15.05 8.68 8.24
N TYR A 305 -14.99 7.35 8.18
CA TYR A 305 -15.50 6.56 7.05
C TYR A 305 -17.02 6.67 6.89
N LEU A 306 -17.78 6.63 8.00
CA LEU A 306 -19.23 6.90 8.02
C LEU A 306 -19.56 8.26 7.41
N GLY A 307 -18.75 9.28 7.69
CA GLY A 307 -18.91 10.61 7.10
C GLY A 307 -18.71 10.63 5.58
N GLU A 308 -17.73 9.88 5.06
CA GLU A 308 -17.49 9.79 3.61
C GLU A 308 -18.57 8.99 2.89
N ILE A 309 -19.00 7.85 3.43
CA ILE A 309 -20.04 7.03 2.78
C ILE A 309 -21.43 7.66 2.89
N ALA A 310 -21.68 8.51 3.89
CA ALA A 310 -22.94 9.24 4.04
C ALA A 310 -23.22 10.20 2.88
N HIS A 311 -22.21 10.53 2.06
CA HIS A 311 -22.38 11.31 0.84
C HIS A 311 -23.00 10.51 -0.32
N ASP A 312 -23.10 9.19 -0.22
CA ASP A 312 -23.67 8.34 -1.26
C ASP A 312 -25.20 8.21 -1.10
N PRO A 313 -26.00 8.77 -2.03
CA PRO A 313 -27.46 8.72 -1.94
C PRO A 313 -28.04 7.30 -1.97
N ASN A 314 -27.27 6.32 -2.45
CA ASN A 314 -27.71 4.92 -2.53
C ASN A 314 -27.36 4.11 -1.27
N LEU A 315 -26.69 4.72 -0.28
CA LEU A 315 -26.35 4.04 0.96
C LEU A 315 -27.61 3.69 1.76
N GLY A 316 -27.85 2.40 1.95
CA GLY A 316 -28.94 1.89 2.78
C GLY A 316 -28.77 2.24 4.27
N LEU A 317 -29.88 2.61 4.93
CA LEU A 317 -29.89 2.97 6.36
C LEU A 317 -29.42 1.82 7.25
N SER A 318 -29.75 0.57 6.91
CA SER A 318 -29.31 -0.60 7.68
C SER A 318 -27.79 -0.68 7.72
N SER A 319 -27.12 -0.55 6.57
CA SER A 319 -25.66 -0.62 6.48
C SER A 319 -24.98 0.50 7.28
N PHE A 320 -25.53 1.72 7.25
CA PHE A 320 -25.03 2.82 8.07
C PHE A 320 -25.17 2.54 9.58
N VAL A 321 -26.35 2.08 9.99
CA VAL A 321 -26.64 1.73 11.39
C VAL A 321 -25.74 0.59 11.86
N ASP A 322 -25.66 -0.50 11.11
CA ASP A 322 -24.91 -1.69 11.49
C ASP A 322 -23.42 -1.37 11.66
N LEU A 323 -22.84 -0.59 10.73
CA LEU A 323 -21.45 -0.17 10.81
C LEU A 323 -21.19 0.75 12.01
N SER A 324 -22.14 1.64 12.32
CA SER A 324 -22.02 2.51 13.49
C SER A 324 -22.05 1.73 14.81
N GLN A 325 -22.81 0.63 14.87
CA GLN A 325 -23.00 -0.23 16.04
C GLN A 325 -21.90 -1.28 16.20
N SER A 326 -21.10 -1.55 15.17
CA SER A 326 -19.92 -2.44 15.26
C SER A 326 -18.83 -1.92 16.20
N ILE A 327 -18.83 -0.62 16.53
CA ILE A 327 -17.88 0.01 17.44
C ILE A 327 -18.49 0.15 18.84
N PRO A 328 -17.81 -0.30 19.92
CA PRO A 328 -18.33 -0.14 21.27
C PRO A 328 -18.23 1.32 21.78
N ASP A 329 -19.11 1.70 22.71
CA ASP A 329 -19.25 3.09 23.18
C ASP A 329 -17.97 3.70 23.79
N PHE A 330 -17.10 2.88 24.38
CA PHE A 330 -15.85 3.34 24.99
C PHE A 330 -14.77 3.71 23.96
N ALA A 331 -14.91 3.25 22.72
CA ALA A 331 -14.08 3.66 21.59
C ALA A 331 -14.45 5.06 21.06
N ARG A 332 -15.59 5.60 21.50
CA ARG A 332 -16.09 6.96 21.19
C ARG A 332 -16.19 7.81 22.46
N PRO A 333 -15.09 8.45 22.92
CA PRO A 333 -15.12 9.38 24.04
C PRO A 333 -16.00 10.61 23.76
N ASN A 334 -15.98 11.09 22.52
CA ASN A 334 -16.90 12.10 22.00
C ASN A 334 -17.66 11.53 20.80
N HIS A 335 -18.82 12.13 20.50
CA HIS A 335 -19.69 11.71 19.40
C HIS A 335 -19.71 12.72 18.24
N ASP A 336 -18.74 13.64 18.17
CA ASP A 336 -18.69 14.69 17.14
C ASP A 336 -18.52 14.12 15.73
N GLY A 337 -17.68 13.08 15.59
CA GLY A 337 -17.48 12.36 14.34
C GLY A 337 -18.76 11.69 13.85
N LEU A 338 -19.38 10.89 14.72
CA LEU A 338 -20.67 10.26 14.47
C LEU A 338 -21.79 11.27 14.17
N TYR A 339 -21.84 12.38 14.92
CA TYR A 339 -22.80 13.46 14.68
C TYR A 339 -22.66 14.05 13.28
N ARG A 340 -21.43 14.39 12.86
CA ARG A 340 -21.17 14.90 11.51
C ARG A 340 -21.60 13.90 10.44
N ALA A 341 -21.33 12.61 10.63
CA ALA A 341 -21.75 11.58 9.69
C ALA A 341 -23.29 11.46 9.60
N ILE A 342 -23.99 11.51 10.74
CA ILE A 342 -25.46 11.51 10.80
C ILE A 342 -26.02 12.75 10.11
N ASP A 343 -25.42 13.92 10.33
CA ASP A 343 -25.87 15.16 9.72
C ASP A 343 -25.74 15.15 8.19
N ILE A 344 -24.61 14.66 7.68
CA ILE A 344 -24.40 14.45 6.24
C ILE A 344 -25.44 13.46 5.70
N TYR A 345 -25.66 12.34 6.39
CA TYR A 345 -26.64 11.33 5.96
C TYR A 345 -28.07 11.91 5.90
N LEU A 346 -28.48 12.69 6.90
CA LEU A 346 -29.78 13.36 6.90
C LEU A 346 -29.93 14.38 5.75
N LYS A 347 -28.83 15.01 5.33
CA LYS A 347 -28.81 15.96 4.22
C LYS A 347 -28.95 15.27 2.86
N GLU A 348 -28.22 14.18 2.65
CA GLU A 348 -28.17 13.49 1.35
C GLU A 348 -29.31 12.47 1.17
N HIS A 349 -30.00 12.07 2.25
CA HIS A 349 -31.16 11.16 2.24
C HIS A 349 -32.46 11.84 2.74
N PRO A 350 -33.04 12.79 1.98
CA PRO A 350 -34.22 13.54 2.41
C PRO A 350 -35.47 12.66 2.61
N ASN A 351 -35.55 11.51 1.93
CA ASN A 351 -36.71 10.61 1.90
C ASN A 351 -36.90 9.76 3.17
N LEU A 352 -36.03 9.90 4.18
CA LEU A 352 -36.13 9.15 5.44
C LEU A 352 -37.44 9.45 6.17
N THR A 353 -38.11 8.41 6.64
CA THR A 353 -39.29 8.49 7.49
C THR A 353 -38.93 9.07 8.87
N LYS A 354 -39.94 9.58 9.59
CA LYS A 354 -39.76 10.08 10.97
C LYS A 354 -39.17 9.00 11.92
N ALA A 355 -39.56 7.73 11.72
CA ALA A 355 -39.07 6.62 12.52
C ALA A 355 -37.58 6.34 12.23
N GLU A 356 -37.17 6.39 10.97
CA GLU A 356 -35.78 6.20 10.55
C GLU A 356 -34.89 7.34 11.04
N ARG A 357 -35.33 8.60 10.93
CA ARG A 357 -34.59 9.75 11.49
C ARG A 357 -34.41 9.61 12.99
N LYS A 358 -35.44 9.15 13.72
CA LYS A 358 -35.36 8.87 15.15
C LYS A 358 -34.36 7.75 15.45
N LYS A 359 -34.36 6.67 14.66
CA LYS A 359 -33.42 5.55 14.81
C LYS A 359 -31.97 6.02 14.59
N LEU A 360 -31.73 6.79 13.54
CA LEU A 360 -30.42 7.32 13.19
C LEU A 360 -29.89 8.27 14.26
N CYS A 361 -30.71 9.23 14.72
CA CYS A 361 -30.30 10.15 15.79
C CYS A 361 -30.12 9.45 17.15
N GLY A 362 -30.77 8.30 17.36
CA GLY A 362 -30.61 7.49 18.56
C GLY A 362 -29.25 6.81 18.68
N LEU A 363 -28.42 6.83 17.63
CA LEU A 363 -27.04 6.32 17.66
C LEU A 363 -26.08 7.25 18.40
N MET A 364 -26.40 8.55 18.49
CA MET A 364 -25.53 9.52 19.16
C MET A 364 -25.98 9.73 20.62
N ASP A 365 -25.01 9.77 21.55
CA ASP A 365 -25.23 10.28 22.89
C ASP A 365 -24.90 11.78 22.91
N VAL A 366 -25.95 12.59 23.01
CA VAL A 366 -25.86 14.05 23.02
C VAL A 366 -24.97 14.58 24.16
N ARG A 367 -24.81 13.83 25.25
CA ARG A 367 -23.93 14.19 26.39
C ARG A 367 -22.45 14.16 26.02
N LYS A 368 -22.09 13.42 24.97
CA LYS A 368 -20.72 13.25 24.49
C LYS A 368 -20.36 14.23 23.37
N LEU A 369 -21.21 15.21 23.06
CA LEU A 369 -20.91 16.25 22.09
C LEU A 369 -20.06 17.37 22.71
N THR A 370 -19.04 17.82 21.99
CA THR A 370 -18.27 19.01 22.38
C THR A 370 -19.11 20.29 22.25
N ALA A 371 -18.62 21.40 22.81
CA ALA A 371 -19.33 22.69 22.76
C ALA A 371 -19.63 23.13 21.33
N GLY A 372 -18.64 23.05 20.45
CA GLY A 372 -18.82 23.37 19.03
C GLY A 372 -19.87 22.48 18.35
N ALA A 373 -19.84 21.17 18.60
CA ALA A 373 -20.82 20.24 18.04
C ALA A 373 -22.24 20.47 18.59
N SER A 374 -22.37 20.81 19.88
CA SER A 374 -23.66 21.15 20.49
C SER A 374 -24.27 22.41 19.88
N VAL A 375 -23.48 23.46 19.64
CA VAL A 375 -23.95 24.70 18.99
C VAL A 375 -24.48 24.41 17.59
N HIS A 376 -23.74 23.64 16.79
CA HIS A 376 -24.18 23.24 15.45
C HIS A 376 -25.45 22.39 15.50
N ALA A 377 -25.52 21.41 16.42
CA ALA A 377 -26.70 20.56 16.58
C ALA A 377 -27.94 21.32 17.04
N ALA A 378 -27.79 22.35 17.87
CA ALA A 378 -28.90 23.20 18.30
C ALA A 378 -29.53 24.00 17.15
N GLN A 379 -28.74 24.34 16.13
CA GLN A 379 -29.17 25.12 14.96
C GLN A 379 -29.59 24.25 13.77
N ASN A 380 -29.50 22.93 13.90
CA ASN A 380 -29.70 22.01 12.78
C ASN A 380 -31.17 21.59 12.64
N GLU A 381 -31.86 22.18 11.66
CA GLU A 381 -33.28 21.94 11.37
C GLU A 381 -33.59 20.51 10.89
N ARG A 382 -32.59 19.72 10.49
CA ARG A 382 -32.78 18.32 10.06
C ARG A 382 -33.00 17.37 11.23
N LEU A 383 -32.58 17.76 12.43
CA LEU A 383 -32.71 16.92 13.62
C LEU A 383 -34.14 16.96 14.17
N PRO A 384 -34.65 15.84 14.72
CA PRO A 384 -35.92 15.86 15.44
C PRO A 384 -35.87 16.86 16.61
N LEU A 385 -36.94 17.65 16.79
CA LEU A 385 -37.03 18.66 17.86
C LEU A 385 -36.64 18.12 19.25
N ARG A 386 -37.00 16.86 19.56
CA ARG A 386 -36.62 16.19 20.81
C ARG A 386 -35.11 16.13 21.02
N VAL A 387 -34.34 15.89 19.97
CA VAL A 387 -32.86 15.82 20.02
C VAL A 387 -32.29 17.21 20.26
N ILE A 388 -32.80 18.22 19.55
CA ILE A 388 -32.40 19.63 19.72
C ILE A 388 -32.62 20.08 21.17
N VAL A 389 -33.78 19.77 21.75
CA VAL A 389 -34.08 20.08 23.17
C VAL A 389 -33.09 19.40 24.12
N GLN A 390 -32.72 18.13 23.86
CA GLN A 390 -31.71 17.43 24.65
C GLN A 390 -30.33 18.09 24.53
N VAL A 391 -29.93 18.51 23.33
CA VAL A 391 -28.66 19.23 23.08
C VAL A 391 -28.62 20.50 23.92
N LEU A 392 -29.65 21.33 23.82
CA LEU A 392 -29.75 22.59 24.58
C LEU A 392 -29.73 22.35 26.09
N PHE A 393 -30.43 21.32 26.58
CA PHE A 393 -30.43 20.97 28.00
C PHE A 393 -29.02 20.63 28.50
N PHE A 394 -28.29 19.76 27.82
CA PHE A 394 -26.94 19.38 28.26
C PHE A 394 -25.92 20.50 28.08
N ASP A 395 -26.10 21.36 27.10
CA ASP A 395 -25.25 22.54 26.92
C ASP A 395 -25.42 23.55 28.08
N GLN A 396 -26.66 23.75 28.56
CA GLN A 396 -26.94 24.55 29.76
C GLN A 396 -26.30 23.92 31.02
N VAL A 397 -26.40 22.61 31.18
CA VAL A 397 -25.80 21.88 32.31
C VAL A 397 -24.28 22.05 32.30
N ARG A 398 -23.61 21.85 31.16
CA ARG A 398 -22.16 22.03 31.03
C ARG A 398 -21.72 23.46 31.33
N SER A 399 -22.45 24.44 30.81
CA SER A 399 -22.20 25.86 31.09
C SER A 399 -22.30 26.14 32.60
N SER A 400 -23.33 25.62 33.29
CA SER A 400 -23.55 25.85 34.72
C SER A 400 -22.43 25.29 35.63
N ILE A 401 -21.79 24.19 35.22
CA ILE A 401 -20.67 23.59 35.95
C ILE A 401 -19.42 24.46 35.80
N SER A 402 -19.17 24.99 34.60
CA SER A 402 -18.04 25.89 34.36
C SER A 402 -18.09 27.17 35.20
N PHE A 403 -19.28 27.62 35.60
CA PHE A 403 -19.47 28.79 36.47
C PHE A 403 -19.31 28.50 37.98
N ARG A 404 -19.22 27.22 38.40
CA ARG A 404 -19.24 26.82 39.83
C ARG A 404 -17.90 26.41 40.44
N THR A 405 -16.79 26.50 39.71
CA THR A 405 -15.45 26.19 40.24
C THR A 405 -14.60 27.45 40.47
N PRO A 406 -14.64 27.99 41.69
CA PRO A 406 -13.44 28.49 42.36
C PRO A 406 -13.31 27.93 43.80
N GLY A 407 -12.28 27.11 44.02
CA GLY A 407 -11.58 26.89 45.30
C GLY A 407 -12.37 26.37 46.52
N ASN A 408 -12.24 25.08 46.86
CA ASN A 408 -11.68 24.66 48.16
C ASN A 408 -11.45 23.14 48.25
N ASN A 409 -10.51 22.78 49.11
CA ASN A 409 -9.91 21.46 49.31
C ASN A 409 -10.81 20.40 49.97
N SER A 410 -10.35 19.14 49.85
CA SER A 410 -10.58 17.99 50.74
C SER A 410 -11.68 16.99 50.36
N ALA A 411 -11.33 15.95 49.62
CA ALA A 411 -11.41 14.54 50.08
C ALA A 411 -10.88 13.61 48.98
N ARG A 412 -10.05 12.66 49.39
CA ARG A 412 -9.45 11.62 48.56
C ARG A 412 -10.54 10.68 48.03
N ASP A 413 -10.56 10.47 46.72
CA ASP A 413 -11.06 9.23 46.10
C ASP A 413 -10.26 8.99 44.82
N PRO A 414 -9.49 7.88 44.70
CA PRO A 414 -8.61 7.67 43.56
C PRO A 414 -9.26 6.74 42.53
N LEU A 415 -10.16 7.23 41.69
CA LEU A 415 -10.53 6.58 40.42
C LEU A 415 -11.27 7.60 39.53
N CYS A 416 -10.83 7.74 38.28
CA CYS A 416 -11.31 8.67 37.23
C CYS A 416 -10.65 10.07 37.19
N SER A 417 -9.41 10.13 36.69
CA SER A 417 -8.86 11.34 36.07
C SER A 417 -9.17 11.39 34.57
N PRO A 418 -9.90 12.39 34.05
CA PRO A 418 -9.86 12.72 32.63
C PRO A 418 -8.60 13.56 32.37
N MET A 419 -7.55 12.96 31.80
CA MET A 419 -6.48 13.73 31.16
C MET A 419 -7.06 14.40 29.92
N ASN A 420 -7.50 15.65 30.07
CA ASN A 420 -7.64 16.63 28.99
C ASN A 420 -7.35 18.02 29.61
N ARG A 421 -6.07 18.36 29.72
CA ARG A 421 -5.60 19.75 29.65
C ARG A 421 -4.89 19.84 28.29
N ASP A 422 -5.50 20.50 27.32
CA ASP A 422 -5.41 21.94 27.07
C ASP A 422 -4.17 22.27 26.25
N GLU A 423 -4.37 22.33 24.94
CA GLU A 423 -3.83 23.42 24.13
C GLU A 423 -4.97 23.86 23.20
N GLY A 424 -5.66 24.93 23.62
CA GLY A 424 -6.56 25.68 22.77
C GLY A 424 -5.81 26.28 21.58
N CYS A 425 -6.33 26.04 20.38
CA CYS A 425 -6.22 26.98 19.29
C CYS A 425 -7.63 27.23 18.77
N GLU A 426 -8.27 28.25 19.34
CA GLU A 426 -9.38 28.93 18.69
C GLU A 426 -8.80 29.69 17.49
N THR A 427 -9.18 29.28 16.28
CA THR A 427 -9.24 30.21 15.15
C THR A 427 -10.46 29.87 14.32
N THR A 428 -11.50 30.65 14.59
CA THR A 428 -12.50 31.19 13.68
C THR A 428 -12.39 30.83 12.19
N ALA A 429 -13.58 30.61 11.62
CA ALA A 429 -13.97 30.86 10.24
C ALA A 429 -13.73 29.75 9.22
N GLY A 430 -14.78 29.57 8.40
CA GLY A 430 -14.85 28.62 7.30
C GLY A 430 -13.79 28.83 6.22
N ASP A 431 -13.78 27.89 5.29
CA ASP A 431 -12.95 27.88 4.08
C ASP A 431 -11.44 27.68 4.29
N SER A 432 -11.04 26.51 4.82
CA SER A 432 -9.59 26.18 4.93
C SER A 432 -9.12 24.97 4.10
N CYS A 433 -9.98 24.01 3.72
CA CYS A 433 -9.54 22.88 2.87
C CYS A 433 -9.76 23.07 1.34
N GLN A 434 -10.38 24.17 0.91
CA GLN A 434 -10.43 24.57 -0.52
C GLN A 434 -9.68 25.89 -0.82
N ALA A 435 -9.28 26.66 0.21
CA ALA A 435 -8.52 27.90 0.05
C ALA A 435 -7.00 27.71 0.18
N ALA A 436 -6.53 26.64 0.82
CA ALA A 436 -5.10 26.26 0.85
C ALA A 436 -4.58 25.66 -0.49
N LEU A 437 -5.50 25.36 -1.43
CA LEU A 437 -5.18 24.84 -2.77
C LEU A 437 -5.33 25.89 -3.89
N LYS A 438 -5.60 27.16 -3.56
CA LYS A 438 -5.85 28.21 -4.57
C LYS A 438 -5.07 29.52 -4.37
N ASN A 439 -4.31 29.68 -3.28
CA ASN A 439 -3.54 30.90 -2.95
C ASN A 439 -2.01 30.72 -2.86
N GLN A 440 -1.46 29.63 -3.41
CA GLN A 440 -0.01 29.46 -3.66
C GLN A 440 0.36 29.40 -5.16
N MET A 441 -0.53 29.86 -6.04
CA MET A 441 -0.33 29.88 -7.50
C MET A 441 -0.10 31.31 -8.06
N SER A 442 0.25 32.27 -7.22
CA SER A 442 0.42 33.67 -7.67
C SER A 442 1.34 34.49 -6.77
N HIS A 443 2.58 34.07 -6.56
CA HIS A 443 3.66 34.98 -6.14
C HIS A 443 5.00 34.32 -6.47
N LEU A 444 5.42 34.41 -7.73
CA LEU A 444 6.82 34.44 -8.21
C LEU A 444 6.77 34.75 -9.73
N ARG A 445 6.10 35.86 -10.07
CA ARG A 445 6.39 36.60 -11.31
C ARG A 445 7.55 37.53 -10.97
N ILE A 446 8.77 37.03 -11.08
CA ILE A 446 9.93 37.92 -11.17
C ILE A 446 10.12 38.26 -12.64
N LYS A 447 10.00 39.56 -12.85
CA LYS A 447 10.06 40.35 -14.07
C LYS A 447 11.27 40.00 -14.94
N ASP A 448 11.02 40.01 -16.25
CA ASP A 448 12.02 40.16 -17.31
C ASP A 448 13.07 41.23 -16.99
N GLY A 449 14.30 40.91 -17.37
CA GLY A 449 15.44 41.82 -17.33
C GLY A 449 16.64 41.16 -17.99
N GLU A 450 16.71 41.29 -19.32
CA GLU A 450 17.83 40.95 -20.18
C GLU A 450 19.18 41.42 -19.59
N LEU A 451 20.21 40.58 -19.66
CA LEU A 451 21.58 41.03 -19.92
C LEU A 451 22.43 39.89 -20.52
N HIS A 452 22.43 39.93 -21.84
CA HIS A 452 23.41 39.47 -22.81
C HIS A 452 24.88 39.19 -22.36
N LYS A 453 25.42 38.13 -22.99
CA LYS A 453 26.70 38.00 -23.74
C LYS A 453 27.77 37.02 -23.20
N ASN A 454 27.91 35.96 -24.02
CA ASN A 454 29.14 35.47 -24.65
C ASN A 454 30.15 34.61 -23.87
N GLY A 455 30.34 33.39 -24.40
CA GLY A 455 31.50 32.54 -24.14
C GLY A 455 31.43 31.19 -24.88
N LYS A 456 31.62 31.21 -26.20
CA LYS A 456 31.79 30.03 -27.10
C LYS A 456 33.17 29.37 -26.90
N LEU A 457 33.25 28.08 -27.26
CA LEU A 457 34.40 27.25 -27.71
C LEU A 457 34.59 26.01 -26.81
N GLY A 458 34.71 24.76 -27.29
CA GLY A 458 34.80 24.23 -28.64
C GLY A 458 34.71 22.69 -28.64
N LYS A 459 34.23 22.14 -29.76
CA LYS A 459 34.13 20.70 -30.10
C LYS A 459 35.47 19.98 -30.06
N LYS A 460 35.51 18.76 -29.52
CA LYS A 460 36.32 17.65 -30.07
C LYS A 460 35.57 16.31 -29.95
N ASN A 461 35.39 15.68 -31.11
CA ASN A 461 34.89 14.33 -31.31
C ASN A 461 35.96 13.29 -30.93
N SER A 462 35.55 12.16 -30.34
CA SER A 462 36.26 10.89 -30.50
C SER A 462 35.27 9.72 -30.53
N LYS A 463 35.28 9.00 -31.65
CA LYS A 463 34.66 7.69 -31.87
C LYS A 463 35.31 6.65 -30.95
N ASN A 464 34.54 5.69 -30.43
CA ASN A 464 34.96 4.29 -30.29
C ASN A 464 33.79 3.35 -29.94
N ASN A 465 33.43 2.53 -30.92
CA ASN A 465 33.21 1.08 -30.89
C ASN A 465 32.58 0.38 -29.67
N LYS A 466 31.40 -0.23 -29.95
CA LYS A 466 31.01 -1.63 -29.70
C LYS A 466 31.30 -2.23 -28.30
N SER A 467 30.23 -2.31 -27.51
CA SER A 467 29.77 -3.59 -26.92
C SER A 467 28.30 -3.42 -26.52
N ASP A 468 27.42 -4.19 -27.16
CA ASP A 468 26.01 -4.33 -26.76
C ASP A 468 25.95 -4.79 -25.29
N ILE A 469 25.55 -3.86 -24.40
CA ILE A 469 25.17 -4.15 -23.02
C ILE A 469 23.68 -3.89 -22.96
N GLN A 470 22.88 -4.91 -23.25
CA GLN A 470 21.45 -4.89 -22.95
C GLN A 470 21.25 -5.24 -21.47
N LEU A 471 21.56 -4.27 -20.60
CA LEU A 471 20.88 -4.19 -19.30
C LEU A 471 19.58 -3.44 -19.55
N LEU A 472 18.46 -4.16 -19.43
CA LEU A 472 17.13 -3.57 -19.47
C LEU A 472 17.07 -2.42 -18.45
N PRO A 473 16.58 -1.22 -18.85
CA PRO A 473 16.53 -0.10 -17.93
C PRO A 473 15.65 -0.45 -16.74
N SER A 474 16.22 -0.33 -15.54
CA SER A 474 15.52 -0.47 -14.27
C SER A 474 14.24 0.38 -14.29
N ARG A 475 13.09 -0.28 -14.45
CA ARG A 475 11.76 0.35 -14.38
C ARG A 475 11.36 0.48 -12.91
N SER A 476 12.11 1.29 -12.16
CA SER A 476 11.76 1.68 -10.78
C SER A 476 11.48 3.18 -10.78
N ARG A 477 10.32 3.58 -11.30
CA ARG A 477 9.76 4.92 -11.15
C ARG A 477 8.25 4.80 -11.31
N ARG A 478 7.48 4.95 -10.23
CA ARG A 478 6.07 5.38 -10.28
C ARG A 478 5.48 5.64 -8.90
N ILE A 479 4.82 6.78 -8.79
CA ILE A 479 4.25 7.37 -7.58
C ILE A 479 2.82 6.84 -7.44
N PHE A 480 2.56 6.00 -6.43
CA PHE A 480 1.24 5.39 -6.20
C PHE A 480 0.16 6.39 -5.70
N ASP A 481 0.56 7.58 -5.26
CA ASP A 481 -0.35 8.46 -4.51
C ASP A 481 -1.11 9.48 -5.38
N LYS A 482 -0.90 9.51 -6.70
CA LYS A 482 -1.54 10.52 -7.59
C LYS A 482 -2.77 10.04 -8.37
N LEU A 483 -3.16 8.77 -8.30
CA LEU A 483 -4.12 8.19 -9.25
C LEU A 483 -5.52 7.85 -8.69
N TRP A 484 -5.79 8.13 -7.41
CA TRP A 484 -7.04 7.72 -6.75
C TRP A 484 -7.95 8.89 -6.33
N SER A 485 -7.77 10.07 -6.93
CA SER A 485 -8.73 11.16 -6.79
C SER A 485 -9.94 10.93 -7.70
N VAL A 486 -11.06 10.55 -7.09
CA VAL A 486 -12.38 10.49 -7.72
C VAL A 486 -12.64 11.78 -8.51
N ARG A 487 -12.85 11.60 -9.82
CA ARG A 487 -13.25 12.64 -10.77
C ARG A 487 -14.62 13.17 -10.34
N LYS A 488 -14.66 14.32 -9.68
CA LYS A 488 -15.88 15.12 -9.52
C LYS A 488 -16.40 15.48 -10.91
N GLY A 489 -17.53 14.89 -11.29
CA GLY A 489 -18.26 15.25 -12.49
C GLY A 489 -18.71 16.71 -12.40
N HIS A 490 -18.24 17.54 -13.32
CA HIS A 490 -18.82 18.85 -13.54
C HIS A 490 -20.00 18.67 -14.50
N GLY A 491 -21.19 18.78 -13.94
CA GLY A 491 -22.46 18.77 -14.65
C GLY A 491 -22.61 19.99 -15.57
N GLU A 492 -23.30 19.72 -16.66
CA GLU A 492 -23.56 20.55 -17.81
C GLU A 492 -24.36 21.80 -17.47
N ASN A 493 -23.95 22.96 -18.01
CA ASN A 493 -24.81 24.12 -18.18
C ASN A 493 -25.08 24.33 -19.68
N ARG A 494 -26.34 24.10 -20.05
CA ARG A 494 -26.97 24.38 -21.35
C ARG A 494 -27.17 25.89 -21.57
N SER A 495 -26.85 26.34 -22.79
CA SER A 495 -27.51 27.40 -23.60
C SER A 495 -26.48 27.83 -24.67
N SER A 496 -26.74 28.02 -25.96
CA SER A 496 -27.95 28.11 -26.79
C SER A 496 -27.49 28.26 -28.25
N GLU A 497 -28.27 27.68 -29.17
CA GLU A 497 -28.58 28.19 -30.52
C GLU A 497 -27.44 28.44 -31.55
N THR A 498 -27.40 27.65 -32.62
CA THR A 498 -27.87 28.07 -33.97
C THR A 498 -27.50 27.03 -35.04
N SER A 499 -28.42 26.91 -35.99
CA SER A 499 -28.64 25.82 -36.93
C SER A 499 -27.73 25.85 -38.17
N GLY A 500 -27.53 24.68 -38.79
CA GLY A 500 -27.05 24.57 -40.16
C GLY A 500 -26.63 23.15 -40.55
N SER A 501 -27.59 22.35 -41.02
CA SER A 501 -27.58 21.50 -42.23
C SER A 501 -26.25 20.93 -42.75
N SER A 502 -26.11 19.72 -43.31
CA SER A 502 -26.96 18.59 -43.65
C SER A 502 -26.07 17.62 -44.43
N SER A 503 -26.16 16.30 -44.18
CA SER A 503 -26.11 15.19 -45.17
C SER A 503 -25.46 13.93 -44.61
N SER A 504 -26.31 12.90 -44.48
CA SER A 504 -26.06 11.54 -44.02
C SER A 504 -25.67 10.60 -45.20
N PRO A 505 -25.68 9.25 -45.09
CA PRO A 505 -24.49 8.42 -45.31
C PRO A 505 -24.72 7.26 -46.33
N THR A 506 -23.81 6.27 -46.31
CA THR A 506 -24.02 4.85 -46.68
C THR A 506 -23.75 4.43 -48.13
N SER A 507 -22.88 3.43 -48.31
CA SER A 507 -23.06 2.18 -49.12
C SER A 507 -21.69 1.55 -49.44
N LEU A 508 -21.42 0.33 -48.94
CA LEU A 508 -21.54 -1.00 -49.58
C LEU A 508 -20.34 -1.43 -50.45
N GLY A 509 -19.96 -2.71 -50.31
CA GLY A 509 -19.28 -3.52 -51.34
C GLY A 509 -17.92 -4.07 -50.87
N GLN A 510 -17.85 -5.27 -50.29
CA GLN A 510 -17.71 -6.60 -50.96
C GLN A 510 -16.25 -6.97 -51.31
N GLY A 511 -15.86 -8.22 -50.98
CA GLY A 511 -14.88 -8.96 -51.80
C GLY A 511 -13.76 -9.73 -51.07
N ASP A 512 -14.08 -10.89 -50.51
CA ASP A 512 -13.42 -12.19 -50.69
C ASP A 512 -11.91 -12.44 -50.43
N THR A 513 -11.67 -13.28 -49.41
CA THR A 513 -11.05 -14.62 -49.44
C THR A 513 -9.82 -14.89 -50.34
N LYS A 514 -8.66 -15.20 -49.74
CA LYS A 514 -7.92 -16.49 -49.90
C LYS A 514 -6.55 -16.51 -49.18
N SER A 515 -6.33 -17.63 -48.50
CA SER A 515 -5.13 -18.13 -47.83
C SER A 515 -3.98 -18.51 -48.77
N TYR A 516 -2.73 -18.18 -48.40
CA TYR A 516 -1.53 -18.93 -48.78
C TYR A 516 -0.48 -18.84 -47.68
N GLY A 517 -0.09 -19.99 -47.12
CA GLY A 517 1.10 -20.12 -46.27
C GLY A 517 2.34 -20.35 -47.11
N LEU A 518 3.49 -19.86 -46.66
CA LEU A 518 4.80 -20.37 -47.07
C LEU A 518 5.82 -20.29 -45.93
N SER A 519 6.38 -21.46 -45.66
CA SER A 519 7.50 -21.78 -44.80
C SER A 519 8.81 -21.11 -45.26
N LEU A 520 9.61 -20.63 -44.32
CA LEU A 520 11.03 -20.32 -44.53
C LEU A 520 11.87 -20.95 -43.41
N ARG A 521 12.43 -22.12 -43.74
CA ARG A 521 13.58 -22.74 -43.07
C ARG A 521 14.76 -21.77 -43.04
N HIS A 522 15.47 -21.69 -41.92
CA HIS A 522 16.87 -21.30 -41.89
C HIS A 522 17.73 -22.40 -41.26
N LYS A 523 18.82 -22.68 -41.97
CA LYS A 523 19.79 -23.77 -41.80
C LYS A 523 20.63 -23.66 -40.52
N ARG A 524 21.06 -24.83 -40.07
CA ARG A 524 22.15 -25.11 -39.11
C ARG A 524 23.49 -24.52 -39.56
N HIS A 525 24.35 -24.18 -38.60
CA HIS A 525 25.79 -24.46 -38.67
C HIS A 525 26.32 -24.81 -37.28
N SER A 526 26.86 -26.02 -37.16
CA SER A 526 27.74 -26.46 -36.08
C SER A 526 29.18 -26.17 -36.49
N ILE A 527 30.03 -25.78 -35.55
CA ILE A 527 31.49 -25.68 -35.71
C ILE A 527 32.11 -26.42 -34.52
N SER A 528 33.18 -27.16 -34.82
CA SER A 528 33.94 -28.12 -34.01
C SER A 528 34.38 -27.67 -32.63
#